data_AF-A0A1L8D2Z1-F1
#
_entry.id   AF-A0A1L8D2Z1-F1
#
_cell.length_a   1.000
_cell.length_b   1.000
_cell.length_c   1.000
_cell.angle_alpha   90.00
_cell.angle_beta   90.00
_cell.angle_gamma   90.00
#
_symmetry.space_group_name_H-M   'P 1'
#
loop_
_entity.id
_entity.type
_entity.pdbx_description
1 polymer ?
#
loop_
_entity_poly.entity_id
_entity_poly.type
_entity_poly.pdbx_seq_one_letter_code
_entity_poly.pdbx_strand_id
1 'polypeptide(L)'
;YRHQVGFDATEFTSIDAVKAIGLKFEINEGKNIMTCLTCHYAHGTSETLWNKSLPAEYQGTELAGSSALKRAPNMGTCEACHQKGAGNEGYLANTTHTGGLTPADYLLALGSYVEEENCADCHPSYSGIVEDAEGNVTSMWSHPAVPGTDGYSYLCQGCHGPASNHIKSPSSFNIINPGKWGYVQQVDSCAGTDCHGDGSSALKTGSNSIGNYQYYEYTGVLEEVSEYKLSLHYNSASYSCSTCHNVHRVVNGDGEPNEGLLRMDSANQLCASCHDVGAGFDWSNYMPDKNSSNPDMPLYVHTFKFTDTVGNVIDTLGRR
;
A
#
# COMPACT_ATOMS: atom_id res chain seq x y z
N TYR A 1 20.08 -7.36 7.30
CA TYR A 1 21.05 -6.90 6.28
C TYR A 1 22.25 -6.28 6.98
N ARG A 2 23.49 -6.56 6.54
CA ARG A 2 24.72 -5.93 7.09
C ARG A 2 25.13 -4.81 6.13
N HIS A 3 25.38 -3.61 6.64
CA HIS A 3 25.86 -2.51 5.82
C HIS A 3 27.32 -2.73 5.42
N GLN A 4 27.72 -2.25 4.24
CA GLN A 4 29.12 -2.25 3.84
C GLN A 4 29.90 -1.21 4.63
N VAL A 5 31.09 -1.55 5.12
CA VAL A 5 31.97 -0.57 5.74
C VAL A 5 32.39 0.47 4.69
N GLY A 6 32.34 1.74 5.06
CA GLY A 6 32.75 2.86 4.20
C GLY A 6 31.62 3.50 3.39
N PHE A 7 30.35 3.06 3.54
CA PHE A 7 29.23 3.72 2.85
C PHE A 7 28.95 5.11 3.44
N ASP A 8 28.44 6.01 2.59
CA ASP A 8 28.05 7.37 2.96
C ASP A 8 26.84 7.35 3.90
N ALA A 9 27.08 7.69 5.16
CA ALA A 9 26.08 7.72 6.22
C ALA A 9 25.62 9.16 6.55
N THR A 10 25.92 10.14 5.70
CA THR A 10 25.63 11.56 5.97
C THR A 10 24.15 11.80 6.27
N GLU A 11 23.25 11.14 5.53
CA GLU A 11 21.80 11.25 5.71
C GLU A 11 21.32 10.71 7.08
N PHE A 12 22.05 9.77 7.69
CA PHE A 12 21.69 9.22 9.00
C PHE A 12 22.12 10.12 10.15
N THR A 13 23.14 10.96 9.96
CA THR A 13 23.66 11.84 11.01
C THR A 13 22.69 12.96 11.41
N SER A 14 21.73 13.28 10.52
CA SER A 14 20.66 14.22 10.82
C SER A 14 19.50 13.62 11.63
N ILE A 15 19.42 12.29 11.75
CA ILE A 15 18.34 11.62 12.48
C ILE A 15 18.51 11.86 13.98
N ASP A 16 17.47 12.36 14.65
CA ASP A 16 17.56 12.71 16.07
C ASP A 16 17.80 11.51 16.98
N ALA A 17 17.26 10.33 16.65
CA ALA A 17 17.56 9.08 17.35
C ALA A 17 19.06 8.71 17.27
N VAL A 18 19.69 8.92 16.11
CA VAL A 18 21.13 8.68 15.91
C VAL A 18 21.97 9.65 16.75
N LYS A 19 21.55 10.92 16.81
CA LYS A 19 22.19 11.93 17.67
C LYS A 19 22.02 11.61 19.15
N ALA A 20 20.83 11.16 19.55
CA ALA A 20 20.48 10.85 20.93
C ALA A 20 21.38 9.74 21.49
N ILE A 21 21.57 8.64 20.74
CA ILE A 21 22.46 7.55 21.18
C ILE A 21 23.95 7.87 21.00
N GLY A 22 24.29 9.03 20.44
CA GLY A 22 25.65 9.52 20.32
C GLY A 22 26.54 8.70 19.38
N LEU A 23 25.98 8.14 18.29
CA LEU A 23 26.80 7.43 17.31
C LEU A 23 27.90 8.33 16.74
N LYS A 24 29.06 7.71 16.50
CA LYS A 24 30.22 8.38 15.91
C LYS A 24 30.48 7.80 14.53
N PHE A 25 30.64 8.70 13.57
CA PHE A 25 30.96 8.40 12.18
C PHE A 25 32.37 8.91 11.91
N GLU A 26 33.10 8.19 11.06
CA GLU A 26 34.38 8.69 10.56
C GLU A 26 34.12 9.65 9.40
N ILE A 27 35.02 10.61 9.19
CA ILE A 27 34.92 11.55 8.07
C ILE A 27 35.91 11.12 7.00
N ASN A 28 35.42 10.84 5.80
CA ASN A 28 36.25 10.58 4.63
C ASN A 28 35.79 11.49 3.48
N GLU A 29 36.72 12.28 2.93
CA GLU A 29 36.44 13.24 1.85
C GLU A 29 35.25 14.18 2.16
N GLY A 30 35.11 14.59 3.43
CA GLY A 30 34.03 15.47 3.89
C GLY A 30 32.67 14.80 4.11
N LYS A 31 32.56 13.48 3.90
CA LYS A 31 31.35 12.69 4.14
C LYS A 31 31.47 11.90 5.43
N ASN A 32 30.34 11.72 6.12
CA ASN A 32 30.27 10.77 7.22
C ASN A 32 30.21 9.36 6.65
N ILE A 33 31.13 8.48 7.06
CA ILE A 33 31.14 7.08 6.65
C ILE A 33 30.84 6.15 7.82
N MET A 34 30.10 5.08 7.53
CA MET A 34 29.86 4.04 8.52
C MET A 34 31.06 3.11 8.63
N THR A 35 31.54 2.91 9.85
CA THR A 35 32.60 1.93 10.13
C THR A 35 32.12 0.88 11.11
N CYS A 36 32.91 -0.18 11.30
CA CYS A 36 32.63 -1.17 12.33
C CYS A 36 32.43 -0.48 13.70
N LEU A 37 33.19 0.58 13.97
CA LEU A 37 33.12 1.32 15.21
C LEU A 37 31.92 2.26 15.30
N THR A 38 31.18 2.50 14.22
CA THR A 38 29.90 3.21 14.31
C THR A 38 28.88 2.38 15.08
N CYS A 39 28.88 1.06 14.90
CA CYS A 39 27.91 0.16 15.53
C CYS A 39 28.49 -0.64 16.70
N HIS A 40 29.82 -0.79 16.75
CA HIS A 40 30.50 -1.64 17.72
C HIS A 40 31.49 -0.89 18.62
N TYR A 41 31.70 -1.39 19.83
CA TYR A 41 32.82 -1.07 20.70
C TYR A 41 34.02 -1.95 20.35
N ALA A 42 35.19 -1.32 20.17
CA ALA A 42 36.44 -2.02 19.87
C ALA A 42 36.92 -2.94 21.02
N HIS A 43 36.56 -2.59 22.26
CA HIS A 43 37.15 -3.20 23.46
C HIS A 43 36.13 -3.71 24.47
N GLY A 44 35.02 -4.29 23.99
CA GLY A 44 34.24 -5.21 24.80
C GLY A 44 32.74 -4.97 24.82
N THR A 45 32.13 -5.63 25.79
CA THR A 45 30.70 -6.03 25.83
C THR A 45 30.08 -5.62 27.16
N SER A 46 30.61 -4.55 27.75
CA SER A 46 30.29 -4.18 29.13
C SER A 46 28.94 -3.50 29.17
N GLU A 47 27.96 -4.19 29.75
CA GLU A 47 26.63 -3.66 30.04
C GLU A 47 26.70 -2.37 30.89
N THR A 48 27.64 -2.32 31.83
CA THR A 48 27.92 -1.11 32.61
C THR A 48 28.38 0.05 31.72
N LEU A 49 29.23 -0.20 30.73
CA LEU A 49 29.67 0.83 29.79
C LEU A 49 28.50 1.31 28.93
N TRP A 50 27.67 0.40 28.41
CA TRP A 50 26.47 0.73 27.65
C TRP A 50 25.56 1.65 28.45
N ASN A 51 25.12 1.20 29.63
CA ASN A 51 24.19 1.93 30.46
C ASN A 51 24.73 3.30 30.91
N LYS A 52 26.05 3.46 31.05
CA LYS A 52 26.67 4.76 31.34
C LYS A 52 26.72 5.69 30.13
N SER A 53 26.85 5.14 28.92
CA SER A 53 27.07 5.89 27.68
C SER A 53 25.80 6.22 26.91
N LEU A 54 24.69 5.55 27.21
CA LEU A 54 23.43 5.64 26.48
C LEU A 54 22.38 6.47 27.24
N PRO A 55 21.49 7.17 26.51
CA PRO A 55 20.26 7.71 27.08
C PRO A 55 19.43 6.62 27.76
N ALA A 56 18.64 7.00 28.76
CA ALA A 56 17.89 6.07 29.62
C ALA A 56 17.01 5.09 28.84
N GLU A 57 16.40 5.55 27.76
CA GLU A 57 15.51 4.79 26.88
C GLU A 57 16.22 3.70 26.04
N TYR A 58 17.55 3.74 25.95
CA TYR A 58 18.38 2.72 25.26
C TYR A 58 19.20 1.86 26.23
N GLN A 59 19.00 2.02 27.54
CA GLN A 59 19.64 1.19 28.56
C GLN A 59 18.92 -0.14 28.69
N GLY A 60 19.63 -1.18 29.10
CA GLY A 60 19.04 -2.49 29.33
C GLY A 60 20.03 -3.64 29.34
N THR A 61 19.50 -4.84 29.56
CA THR A 61 20.26 -6.09 29.53
C THR A 61 20.21 -6.71 28.13
N GLU A 62 21.35 -7.17 27.60
CA GLU A 62 21.39 -7.86 26.30
C GLU A 62 20.64 -9.20 26.41
N LEU A 63 19.54 -9.32 25.68
CA LEU A 63 18.69 -10.50 25.65
C LEU A 63 19.11 -11.49 24.55
N ALA A 64 19.91 -11.07 23.56
CA ALA A 64 20.23 -11.87 22.38
C ALA A 64 21.74 -11.95 22.11
N GLY A 65 22.27 -13.14 21.87
CA GLY A 65 23.72 -13.40 21.64
C GLY A 65 24.32 -12.83 20.32
N SER A 66 23.69 -11.85 19.69
CA SER A 66 24.22 -11.26 18.44
C SER A 66 25.25 -10.18 18.74
N SER A 67 26.52 -10.53 18.57
CA SER A 67 27.71 -9.69 18.74
C SER A 67 27.73 -8.88 20.04
N ALA A 68 28.39 -9.46 21.03
CA ALA A 68 28.68 -8.83 22.31
C ALA A 68 29.33 -7.42 22.19
N LEU A 69 29.84 -7.05 21.01
CA LEU A 69 30.51 -5.78 20.77
C LEU A 69 29.59 -4.62 20.36
N LYS A 70 28.26 -4.72 20.36
CA LYS A 70 27.41 -3.57 19.94
C LYS A 70 27.53 -2.38 20.90
N ARG A 71 27.19 -1.19 20.41
CA ARG A 71 27.17 0.04 21.23
C ARG A 71 25.94 0.19 22.12
N ALA A 72 24.82 -0.42 21.72
CA ALA A 72 23.59 -0.45 22.50
C ALA A 72 23.02 -1.87 22.57
N PRO A 73 22.37 -2.22 23.71
CA PRO A 73 21.79 -3.54 23.90
C PRO A 73 20.62 -3.77 22.94
N ASN A 74 20.28 -5.03 22.70
CA ASN A 74 19.09 -5.49 21.99
C ASN A 74 18.93 -4.92 20.59
N MET A 75 20.03 -4.62 19.90
CA MET A 75 20.04 -3.96 18.57
C MET A 75 19.70 -2.46 18.60
N GLY A 76 19.74 -1.79 19.76
CA GLY A 76 19.43 -0.36 19.87
C GLY A 76 20.21 0.55 18.92
N THR A 77 21.43 0.18 18.54
CA THR A 77 22.21 0.91 17.53
C THR A 77 21.59 0.79 16.13
N CYS A 78 21.06 -0.38 15.79
CA CYS A 78 20.32 -0.58 14.55
C CYS A 78 18.97 0.12 14.62
N GLU A 79 18.28 0.08 15.76
CA GLU A 79 17.00 0.76 15.97
C GLU A 79 17.12 2.27 15.79
N ALA A 80 18.19 2.89 16.28
CA ALA A 80 18.42 4.33 16.11
C ALA A 80 18.61 4.74 14.64
N CYS A 81 19.34 3.94 13.85
CA CYS A 81 19.54 4.22 12.42
C CYS A 81 18.32 3.87 11.56
N HIS A 82 17.57 2.82 11.93
CA HIS A 82 16.42 2.34 11.15
C HIS A 82 15.06 2.78 11.70
N GLN A 83 15.05 3.59 12.75
CA GLN A 83 13.85 4.15 13.39
C GLN A 83 12.84 3.07 13.81
N LYS A 84 13.32 1.98 14.39
CA LYS A 84 12.50 0.79 14.71
C LYS A 84 11.82 0.82 16.10
N GLY A 85 11.87 1.94 16.82
CA GLY A 85 11.41 2.03 18.20
C GLY A 85 12.30 1.23 19.18
N ALA A 86 12.16 1.50 20.48
CA ALA A 86 12.93 0.78 21.51
C ALA A 86 12.33 -0.62 21.75
N GLY A 87 13.13 -1.66 21.53
CA GLY A 87 12.74 -3.05 21.80
C GLY A 87 12.09 -3.81 20.64
N ASN A 88 12.22 -3.32 19.40
CA ASN A 88 11.56 -3.91 18.23
C ASN A 88 12.53 -4.22 17.08
N GLU A 89 12.40 -5.46 16.56
CA GLU A 89 12.56 -5.81 15.13
C GLU A 89 13.98 -6.03 14.53
N GLY A 90 15.00 -6.33 15.34
CA GLY A 90 16.30 -6.76 14.80
C GLY A 90 16.47 -8.27 14.62
N TYR A 91 15.94 -9.06 15.56
CA TYR A 91 16.27 -10.48 15.68
C TYR A 91 15.29 -11.38 14.93
N LEU A 92 13.97 -11.18 15.05
CA LEU A 92 12.98 -12.08 14.44
C LEU A 92 12.87 -11.99 12.90
N ALA A 93 13.30 -10.86 12.31
CA ALA A 93 13.38 -10.73 10.85
C ALA A 93 14.62 -11.40 10.22
N ASN A 94 15.63 -11.80 11.02
CA ASN A 94 16.84 -12.47 10.54
C ASN A 94 17.06 -13.86 11.16
N THR A 95 16.36 -14.21 12.23
CA THR A 95 16.27 -15.61 12.64
C THR A 95 15.19 -16.23 11.79
N THR A 96 15.52 -17.29 11.06
CA THR A 96 14.61 -18.11 10.26
C THR A 96 13.58 -18.86 11.12
N HIS A 97 13.11 -18.26 12.23
CA HIS A 97 11.97 -18.74 12.97
C HIS A 97 10.76 -18.59 12.06
N THR A 98 10.35 -19.71 11.48
CA THR A 98 9.07 -19.96 10.81
C THR A 98 7.92 -19.87 11.82
N GLY A 99 7.81 -18.72 12.49
CA GLY A 99 6.74 -18.36 13.40
C GLY A 99 5.84 -17.31 12.77
N GLY A 100 5.20 -17.67 11.66
CA GLY A 100 3.84 -17.26 11.25
C GLY A 100 3.46 -15.78 11.04
N LEU A 101 4.25 -14.78 11.43
CA LEU A 101 3.88 -13.38 11.30
C LEU A 101 4.82 -12.67 10.34
N THR A 102 4.27 -12.13 9.25
CA THR A 102 4.98 -11.24 8.34
C THR A 102 5.31 -9.93 9.07
N PRO A 103 6.30 -9.13 8.61
CA PRO A 103 6.53 -7.79 9.16
C PRO A 103 5.27 -6.91 9.19
N ALA A 104 4.33 -7.12 8.26
CA ALA A 104 3.04 -6.44 8.27
C ALA A 104 2.16 -6.89 9.45
N ASP A 105 2.09 -8.19 9.74
CA ASP A 105 1.30 -8.73 10.86
C ASP A 105 1.82 -8.25 12.22
N TYR A 106 3.13 -7.96 12.32
CA TYR A 106 3.73 -7.42 13.54
C TYR A 106 3.51 -5.91 13.70
N LEU A 107 3.58 -5.15 12.60
CA LEU A 107 3.20 -3.73 12.60
C LEU A 107 1.72 -3.53 12.97
N LEU A 108 0.84 -4.42 12.49
CA LEU A 108 -0.56 -4.50 12.88
C LEU A 108 -0.74 -4.82 14.38
N ALA A 109 0.08 -5.69 14.95
CA ALA A 109 -0.03 -6.13 16.34
C ALA A 109 0.43 -5.10 17.40
N LEU A 110 1.26 -4.13 17.01
CA LEU A 110 1.84 -3.13 17.93
C LEU A 110 1.45 -1.69 17.64
N GLY A 111 0.93 -1.42 16.44
CA GLY A 111 0.33 -0.14 16.12
C GLY A 111 -1.07 0.00 16.70
N SER A 112 -1.55 1.23 16.78
CA SER A 112 -2.95 1.55 17.07
C SER A 112 -3.48 2.37 15.92
N TYR A 113 -4.75 2.17 15.59
CA TYR A 113 -5.43 3.07 14.66
C TYR A 113 -5.47 4.47 15.28
N VAL A 114 -5.30 5.47 14.45
CA VAL A 114 -5.40 6.88 14.81
C VAL A 114 -6.59 7.52 14.09
N GLU A 115 -7.01 8.70 14.52
CA GLU A 115 -8.00 9.47 13.75
C GLU A 115 -7.39 9.93 12.42
N GLU A 116 -8.19 9.96 11.36
CA GLU A 116 -7.76 10.22 9.97
C GLU A 116 -7.22 11.64 9.78
N GLU A 117 -7.71 12.61 10.57
CA GLU A 117 -7.23 14.00 10.55
C GLU A 117 -5.73 14.07 10.85
N ASN A 118 -5.21 13.16 11.68
CA ASN A 118 -3.77 13.09 11.96
C ASN A 118 -2.95 12.70 10.72
N CYS A 119 -3.53 11.92 9.79
CA CYS A 119 -2.89 11.60 8.52
C CYS A 119 -2.85 12.84 7.62
N ALA A 120 -3.97 13.57 7.56
CA ALA A 120 -4.13 14.76 6.73
C ALA A 120 -3.17 15.90 7.09
N ASP A 121 -2.87 16.09 8.38
CA ASP A 121 -1.92 17.10 8.87
C ASP A 121 -0.53 16.99 8.21
N CYS A 122 -0.08 15.76 7.95
CA CYS A 122 1.22 15.48 7.33
C CYS A 122 1.10 15.18 5.82
N HIS A 123 -0.09 14.82 5.34
CA HIS A 123 -0.37 14.44 3.96
C HIS A 123 -1.50 15.27 3.32
N PRO A 124 -1.36 16.59 3.21
CA PRO A 124 -2.43 17.47 2.74
C PRO A 124 -2.81 17.23 1.27
N SER A 125 -1.95 16.60 0.47
CA SER A 125 -2.24 16.23 -0.91
C SER A 125 -3.13 14.99 -1.06
N TYR A 126 -3.22 14.17 -0.02
CA TYR A 126 -4.01 12.92 -0.01
C TYR A 126 -5.27 13.02 0.83
N SER A 127 -5.39 14.08 1.63
CA SER A 127 -6.44 14.20 2.62
C SER A 127 -7.83 14.25 1.99
N GLY A 128 -7.94 14.58 0.70
CA GLY A 128 -9.24 14.72 0.03
C GLY A 128 -10.22 15.55 0.84
N ILE A 129 -9.70 16.42 1.72
CA ILE A 129 -10.51 17.24 2.61
C ILE A 129 -11.15 18.25 1.69
N VAL A 130 -12.40 17.99 1.38
CA VAL A 130 -13.26 18.96 0.75
C VAL A 130 -13.88 19.73 1.90
N GLU A 131 -13.46 20.98 2.06
CA GLU A 131 -14.23 21.90 2.91
C GLU A 131 -15.59 22.08 2.23
N ASP A 132 -16.68 21.81 2.95
CA ASP A 132 -18.01 22.16 2.46
C ASP A 132 -18.14 23.69 2.32
N ALA A 133 -19.27 24.17 1.79
CA ALA A 133 -19.50 25.60 1.60
C ALA A 133 -19.49 26.39 2.92
N GLU A 134 -19.62 25.70 4.05
CA GLU A 134 -19.63 26.21 5.42
C GLU A 134 -18.24 26.15 6.09
N GLY A 135 -17.22 25.61 5.42
CA GLY A 135 -15.85 25.47 5.93
C GLY A 135 -15.68 24.29 6.89
N ASN A 136 -16.62 23.35 6.94
CA ASN A 136 -16.42 22.09 7.66
C ASN A 136 -15.60 21.14 6.81
N VAL A 137 -14.58 20.55 7.41
CA VAL A 137 -13.80 19.47 6.83
C VAL A 137 -14.72 18.26 6.64
N THR A 138 -15.15 18.01 5.40
CA THR A 138 -15.71 16.71 5.03
C THR A 138 -14.57 15.92 4.40
N SER A 139 -14.19 14.79 4.99
CA SER A 139 -13.27 13.90 4.28
C SER A 139 -13.99 13.44 3.01
N MET A 140 -13.28 13.31 1.89
CA MET A 140 -13.85 12.76 0.65
C MET A 140 -14.55 11.40 0.85
N TRP A 141 -14.23 10.73 1.96
CA TRP A 141 -14.77 9.46 2.39
C TRP A 141 -15.66 9.61 3.62
N SER A 142 -16.38 10.72 3.76
CA SER A 142 -17.48 10.86 4.72
C SER A 142 -18.66 9.98 4.30
N HIS A 143 -18.41 8.69 4.05
CA HIS A 143 -19.49 7.72 4.09
C HIS A 143 -19.98 7.72 5.53
N PRO A 144 -21.30 7.90 5.77
CA PRO A 144 -21.84 7.73 7.10
C PRO A 144 -21.40 6.34 7.57
N ALA A 145 -20.72 6.27 8.72
CA ALA A 145 -20.25 5.02 9.31
C ALA A 145 -21.36 3.98 9.14
N VAL A 146 -21.10 2.93 8.36
CA VAL A 146 -22.09 1.87 8.15
C VAL A 146 -22.34 1.28 9.54
N PRO A 147 -23.58 1.33 10.08
CA PRO A 147 -23.82 0.92 11.45
C PRO A 147 -23.34 -0.52 11.69
N GLY A 148 -22.34 -0.69 12.56
CA GLY A 148 -21.77 -2.00 12.90
C GLY A 148 -20.45 -2.35 12.17
N THR A 149 -19.93 -1.47 11.33
CA THR A 149 -18.53 -1.50 10.90
C THR A 149 -17.75 -0.48 11.72
N ASP A 150 -16.50 -0.77 12.08
CA ASP A 150 -15.71 0.08 12.96
C ASP A 150 -15.32 1.44 12.31
N GLY A 151 -15.87 1.78 11.13
CA GLY A 151 -15.68 3.07 10.45
C GLY A 151 -14.34 3.25 9.74
N TYR A 152 -13.43 2.27 9.83
CA TYR A 152 -12.05 2.40 9.34
C TYR A 152 -11.73 1.69 8.01
N SER A 153 -12.66 0.92 7.43
CA SER A 153 -12.34 0.04 6.27
C SER A 153 -12.02 0.81 4.98
N TYR A 154 -12.47 2.06 4.85
CA TYR A 154 -12.28 2.91 3.67
C TYR A 154 -11.28 4.06 3.88
N LEU A 155 -10.60 4.13 5.03
CA LEU A 155 -9.65 5.18 5.38
C LEU A 155 -8.22 4.77 5.07
N CYS A 156 -7.25 5.70 5.16
CA CYS A 156 -5.83 5.42 4.92
C CYS A 156 -5.39 4.09 5.56
N GLN A 157 -5.77 3.90 6.82
CA GLN A 157 -5.36 2.76 7.63
C GLN A 157 -6.07 1.44 7.29
N GLY A 158 -7.13 1.46 6.47
CA GLY A 158 -7.74 0.25 5.91
C GLY A 158 -6.80 -0.46 4.95
N CYS A 159 -6.06 0.29 4.14
CA CYS A 159 -5.05 -0.26 3.22
C CYS A 159 -3.62 -0.22 3.81
N HIS A 160 -3.33 0.78 4.63
CA HIS A 160 -1.98 1.06 5.14
C HIS A 160 -1.73 0.51 6.56
N GLY A 161 -2.74 -0.08 7.20
CA GLY A 161 -2.67 -0.57 8.57
C GLY A 161 -2.56 0.56 9.60
N PRO A 162 -2.37 0.22 10.89
CA PRO A 162 -2.31 1.18 11.99
C PRO A 162 -1.19 2.21 11.82
N ALA A 163 -1.52 3.50 11.86
CA ALA A 163 -0.56 4.58 11.59
C ALA A 163 0.12 5.17 12.85
N SER A 164 -0.20 4.72 14.07
CA SER A 164 0.36 5.34 15.29
C SER A 164 1.90 5.33 15.37
N ASN A 165 2.55 4.29 14.85
CA ASN A 165 4.01 4.24 14.79
C ASN A 165 4.57 5.14 13.67
N HIS A 166 3.86 5.22 12.55
CA HIS A 166 4.19 6.12 11.45
C HIS A 166 4.16 7.58 11.89
N ILE A 167 3.11 8.01 12.60
CA ILE A 167 3.01 9.39 13.11
C ILE A 167 4.15 9.72 14.09
N LYS A 168 4.50 8.78 14.98
CA LYS A 168 5.60 8.99 15.95
C LYS A 168 6.98 9.06 15.29
N SER A 169 7.19 8.35 14.18
CA SER A 169 8.47 8.33 13.47
C SER A 169 8.26 8.16 11.96
N PRO A 170 7.93 9.23 11.21
CA PRO A 170 7.50 9.12 9.82
C PRO A 170 8.50 8.37 8.93
N SER A 171 8.07 7.22 8.40
CA SER A 171 8.90 6.36 7.56
C SER A 171 8.07 5.43 6.67
N SER A 172 8.54 5.10 5.47
CA SER A 172 7.86 4.10 4.63
C SER A 172 8.00 2.65 5.14
N PHE A 173 8.76 2.45 6.23
CA PHE A 173 9.02 1.15 6.84
C PHE A 173 8.07 0.80 8.00
N ASN A 174 7.39 1.79 8.58
CA ASN A 174 6.46 1.61 9.70
C ASN A 174 5.00 1.88 9.33
N ILE A 175 4.71 1.77 8.04
CA ILE A 175 3.38 1.80 7.46
C ILE A 175 3.32 0.74 6.36
N ILE A 176 2.18 0.06 6.20
CA ILE A 176 2.02 -0.89 5.11
C ILE A 176 2.00 -0.11 3.79
N ASN A 177 2.67 -0.62 2.76
CA ASN A 177 2.60 -0.06 1.42
C ASN A 177 2.12 -1.14 0.45
N PRO A 178 0.82 -1.16 0.09
CA PRO A 178 0.27 -2.14 -0.84
C PRO A 178 0.99 -2.15 -2.20
N GLY A 179 1.56 -1.03 -2.65
CA GLY A 179 2.31 -0.95 -3.89
C GLY A 179 3.60 -1.81 -3.92
N LYS A 180 4.06 -2.30 -2.76
CA LYS A 180 5.21 -3.23 -2.67
C LYS A 180 4.79 -4.71 -2.67
N TRP A 181 3.49 -5.00 -2.64
CA TRP A 181 2.98 -6.37 -2.60
C TRP A 181 2.98 -7.02 -3.99
N GLY A 182 2.91 -8.35 -4.02
CA GLY A 182 2.63 -9.07 -5.27
C GLY A 182 1.25 -8.68 -5.81
N TYR A 183 1.05 -8.78 -7.13
CA TYR A 183 -0.20 -8.31 -7.75
C TYR A 183 -1.46 -8.97 -7.16
N VAL A 184 -1.40 -10.25 -6.78
CA VAL A 184 -2.52 -10.95 -6.12
C VAL A 184 -2.91 -10.25 -4.83
N GLN A 185 -1.93 -9.98 -3.96
CA GLN A 185 -2.15 -9.26 -2.70
C GLN A 185 -2.64 -7.83 -2.92
N GLN A 186 -2.18 -7.15 -3.98
CA GLN A 186 -2.71 -5.83 -4.34
C GLN A 186 -4.18 -5.89 -4.74
N VAL A 187 -4.59 -6.89 -5.51
CA VAL A 187 -6.00 -7.10 -5.88
C VAL A 187 -6.83 -7.45 -4.66
N ASP A 188 -6.32 -8.34 -3.82
CA ASP A 188 -6.99 -8.76 -2.59
C ASP A 188 -7.12 -7.61 -1.57
N SER A 189 -6.25 -6.60 -1.63
CA SER A 189 -6.36 -5.39 -0.79
C SER A 189 -7.60 -4.55 -1.07
N CYS A 190 -8.16 -4.68 -2.28
CA CYS A 190 -9.42 -4.05 -2.64
C CYS A 190 -10.61 -4.94 -2.29
N ALA A 191 -10.37 -6.24 -2.01
CA ALA A 191 -11.42 -7.20 -1.71
C ALA A 191 -11.92 -7.04 -0.27
N GLY A 192 -13.23 -7.21 -0.07
CA GLY A 192 -13.82 -7.24 1.27
C GLY A 192 -15.31 -6.95 1.25
N THR A 193 -16.05 -7.49 2.20
CA THR A 193 -17.51 -7.30 2.32
C THR A 193 -17.93 -5.83 2.38
N ASP A 194 -17.00 -4.96 2.79
CA ASP A 194 -17.24 -3.54 3.04
C ASP A 194 -16.72 -2.63 1.91
N CYS A 195 -16.05 -3.19 0.88
CA CYS A 195 -15.44 -2.39 -0.21
C CYS A 195 -15.74 -2.95 -1.60
N HIS A 196 -15.11 -4.08 -2.00
CA HIS A 196 -15.40 -4.80 -3.24
C HIS A 196 -15.43 -6.30 -2.92
N GLY A 197 -16.55 -6.78 -2.40
CA GLY A 197 -16.78 -8.10 -1.86
C GLY A 197 -16.70 -9.26 -2.86
N ASP A 198 -16.85 -10.45 -2.28
CA ASP A 198 -16.95 -11.73 -2.97
C ASP A 198 -18.40 -12.20 -2.90
N GLY A 199 -19.09 -12.28 -4.03
CA GLY A 199 -20.43 -12.85 -4.08
C GLY A 199 -20.62 -13.84 -5.20
N SER A 200 -21.87 -14.26 -5.36
CA SER A 200 -22.25 -15.32 -6.28
C SER A 200 -22.47 -14.76 -7.69
N SER A 201 -21.80 -15.35 -8.68
CA SER A 201 -22.03 -15.02 -10.08
C SER A 201 -23.06 -15.92 -10.75
N ALA A 202 -23.75 -15.34 -11.73
CA ALA A 202 -24.45 -16.05 -12.78
C ALA A 202 -23.83 -15.69 -14.14
N LEU A 203 -23.62 -16.68 -15.01
CA LEU A 203 -23.19 -16.41 -16.39
C LEU A 203 -24.35 -15.74 -17.15
N LYS A 204 -24.07 -14.61 -17.80
CA LYS A 204 -24.98 -13.87 -18.68
C LYS A 204 -24.41 -13.75 -20.08
N THR A 205 -25.29 -13.46 -21.02
CA THR A 205 -24.99 -13.25 -22.43
C THR A 205 -25.52 -11.90 -22.87
N GLY A 206 -24.73 -11.14 -23.64
CA GLY A 206 -25.14 -9.89 -24.27
C GLY A 206 -24.64 -9.81 -25.72
N SER A 207 -24.95 -8.70 -26.39
CA SER A 207 -24.48 -8.43 -27.75
C SER A 207 -24.22 -6.93 -27.94
N ASN A 208 -23.12 -6.57 -28.58
CA ASN A 208 -22.80 -5.18 -28.94
C ASN A 208 -22.33 -5.07 -30.40
N SER A 209 -21.75 -3.93 -30.77
CA SER A 209 -21.19 -3.65 -32.10
C SER A 209 -20.09 -4.62 -32.55
N ILE A 210 -19.40 -5.30 -31.60
CA ILE A 210 -18.31 -6.24 -31.86
C ILE A 210 -18.82 -7.69 -31.98
N GLY A 211 -19.95 -8.02 -31.34
CA GLY A 211 -20.57 -9.34 -31.44
C GLY A 211 -21.28 -9.76 -30.17
N ASN A 212 -21.52 -11.06 -30.05
CA ASN A 212 -22.06 -11.64 -28.82
C ASN A 212 -20.94 -11.73 -27.77
N TYR A 213 -21.29 -11.56 -26.50
CA TYR A 213 -20.36 -11.73 -25.40
C TYR A 213 -21.00 -12.44 -24.22
N GLN A 214 -20.17 -13.11 -23.44
CA GLN A 214 -20.52 -13.70 -22.15
C GLN A 214 -19.81 -12.96 -21.03
N TYR A 215 -20.52 -12.68 -19.94
CA TYR A 215 -19.98 -12.04 -18.74
C TYR A 215 -20.57 -12.70 -17.49
N TYR A 216 -19.88 -12.60 -16.35
CA TYR A 216 -20.44 -13.03 -15.09
C TYR A 216 -21.15 -11.84 -14.43
N GLU A 217 -22.47 -11.94 -14.30
CA GLU A 217 -23.25 -10.98 -13.54
C GLU A 217 -23.32 -11.42 -12.08
N TYR A 218 -22.85 -10.53 -11.23
CA TYR A 218 -22.84 -10.69 -9.79
C TYR A 218 -24.00 -9.91 -9.18
N THR A 219 -24.76 -10.55 -8.28
CA THR A 219 -26.05 -10.03 -7.77
C THR A 219 -25.93 -9.06 -6.60
N GLY A 220 -24.75 -8.94 -5.98
CA GLY A 220 -24.46 -7.97 -4.94
C GLY A 220 -23.91 -6.65 -5.50
N VAL A 221 -24.19 -5.59 -4.76
CA VAL A 221 -23.48 -4.32 -4.83
C VAL A 221 -22.08 -4.60 -4.26
N LEU A 222 -21.02 -4.21 -4.98
CA LEU A 222 -19.61 -4.38 -4.59
C LEU A 222 -19.04 -5.77 -4.88
N GLU A 223 -18.99 -6.25 -6.12
CA GLU A 223 -18.39 -7.57 -6.47
C GLU A 223 -17.29 -7.48 -7.52
N GLU A 224 -16.71 -6.29 -7.70
CA GLU A 224 -15.79 -5.94 -8.78
C GLU A 224 -14.49 -6.74 -8.71
N VAL A 225 -14.00 -7.11 -7.53
CA VAL A 225 -12.77 -7.90 -7.38
C VAL A 225 -12.98 -9.35 -7.79
N SER A 226 -14.08 -9.97 -7.36
CA SER A 226 -14.44 -11.33 -7.76
C SER A 226 -14.61 -11.42 -9.28
N GLU A 227 -15.22 -10.41 -9.88
CA GLU A 227 -15.28 -10.27 -11.32
C GLU A 227 -13.89 -10.10 -11.94
N TYR A 228 -13.12 -9.11 -11.49
CA TYR A 228 -11.79 -8.81 -12.03
C TYR A 228 -10.85 -10.03 -12.03
N LYS A 229 -10.93 -10.90 -11.01
CA LYS A 229 -10.15 -12.16 -10.93
C LYS A 229 -10.41 -13.13 -12.10
N LEU A 230 -11.56 -13.04 -12.75
CA LEU A 230 -11.89 -13.83 -13.94
C LEU A 230 -11.44 -13.16 -15.26
N SER A 231 -10.99 -11.91 -15.21
CA SER A 231 -10.55 -11.14 -16.38
C SER A 231 -9.21 -11.62 -16.96
N LEU A 232 -8.94 -11.29 -18.22
CA LEU A 232 -7.61 -11.52 -18.81
C LEU A 232 -6.52 -10.64 -18.18
N HIS A 233 -6.87 -9.45 -17.69
CA HIS A 233 -5.92 -8.57 -17.01
C HIS A 233 -5.36 -9.24 -15.74
N TYR A 234 -6.21 -9.84 -14.93
CA TYR A 234 -5.76 -10.62 -13.77
C TYR A 234 -4.99 -11.88 -14.18
N ASN A 235 -5.51 -12.65 -15.15
CA ASN A 235 -4.93 -13.94 -15.55
C ASN A 235 -3.60 -13.81 -16.33
N SER A 236 -3.31 -12.65 -16.89
CA SER A 236 -1.99 -12.32 -17.46
C SER A 236 -0.91 -12.03 -16.40
N ALA A 237 -1.27 -12.14 -15.11
CA ALA A 237 -0.40 -12.04 -13.94
C ALA A 237 0.37 -10.72 -13.78
N SER A 238 -0.09 -9.65 -14.42
CA SER A 238 0.69 -8.39 -14.53
C SER A 238 -0.05 -7.14 -14.06
N TYR A 239 -1.34 -7.24 -13.73
CA TYR A 239 -2.16 -6.06 -13.47
C TYR A 239 -2.99 -6.20 -12.19
N SER A 240 -3.04 -5.12 -11.42
CA SER A 240 -3.87 -4.96 -10.21
C SER A 240 -4.93 -3.88 -10.43
N CYS A 241 -5.90 -3.76 -9.51
CA CYS A 241 -6.90 -2.69 -9.54
C CYS A 241 -6.23 -1.31 -9.64
N SER A 242 -5.15 -1.12 -8.88
CA SER A 242 -4.37 0.11 -8.87
C SER A 242 -3.58 0.33 -10.15
N THR A 243 -3.52 -0.60 -11.11
CA THR A 243 -2.94 -0.34 -12.44
C THR A 243 -3.81 0.64 -13.22
N CYS A 244 -5.12 0.46 -13.12
CA CYS A 244 -6.11 1.29 -13.81
C CYS A 244 -6.62 2.43 -12.92
N HIS A 245 -6.80 2.13 -11.64
CA HIS A 245 -7.35 3.05 -10.66
C HIS A 245 -6.25 3.72 -9.80
N ASN A 246 -6.57 4.91 -9.30
CA ASN A 246 -5.79 5.72 -8.41
C ASN A 246 -6.61 5.98 -7.15
N VAL A 247 -6.40 5.14 -6.14
CA VAL A 247 -7.04 5.25 -4.83
C VAL A 247 -6.60 6.48 -4.03
N HIS A 248 -5.55 7.19 -4.48
CA HIS A 248 -5.07 8.42 -3.89
C HIS A 248 -5.49 9.67 -4.68
N ARG A 249 -6.26 9.53 -5.77
CA ARG A 249 -6.69 10.69 -6.55
C ARG A 249 -7.76 11.42 -5.76
N VAL A 250 -7.45 12.64 -5.33
CA VAL A 250 -8.44 13.59 -4.82
C VAL A 250 -9.29 14.04 -6.01
N VAL A 251 -10.61 13.83 -5.95
CA VAL A 251 -11.54 14.43 -6.90
C VAL A 251 -11.58 15.92 -6.56
N ASN A 252 -11.21 16.79 -7.50
CA ASN A 252 -11.27 18.23 -7.26
C ASN A 252 -12.73 18.63 -6.97
N GLY A 253 -12.93 19.61 -6.09
CA GLY A 253 -14.24 20.09 -5.64
C GLY A 253 -15.10 20.78 -6.71
N ASP A 254 -14.82 20.60 -8.01
CA ASP A 254 -15.68 21.06 -9.10
C ASP A 254 -16.87 20.13 -9.35
N GLY A 255 -16.97 19.00 -8.65
CA GLY A 255 -18.15 18.13 -8.64
C GLY A 255 -18.42 17.42 -9.97
N GLU A 256 -17.55 17.62 -10.97
CA GLU A 256 -17.62 16.87 -12.21
C GLU A 256 -17.04 15.47 -11.95
N PRO A 257 -17.81 14.40 -12.22
CA PRO A 257 -17.28 13.07 -12.28
C PRO A 257 -16.36 13.00 -13.50
N ASN A 258 -15.11 13.43 -13.34
CA ASN A 258 -14.03 12.74 -14.03
C ASN A 258 -14.25 11.25 -13.71
N GLU A 259 -13.93 10.35 -14.63
CA GLU A 259 -14.22 8.91 -14.59
C GLU A 259 -13.65 8.13 -13.36
N GLY A 260 -13.46 8.78 -12.23
CA GLY A 260 -13.99 8.38 -10.95
C GLY A 260 -12.86 8.10 -10.00
N LEU A 261 -11.97 7.23 -10.44
CA LEU A 261 -10.71 6.93 -9.77
C LEU A 261 -9.68 6.50 -10.81
N LEU A 262 -9.79 6.81 -12.10
CA LEU A 262 -8.79 6.36 -13.08
C LEU A 262 -7.44 7.09 -12.91
N ARG A 263 -6.36 6.39 -13.23
CA ARG A 263 -4.99 6.95 -13.27
C ARG A 263 -4.76 7.98 -14.37
N MET A 264 -5.61 7.98 -15.40
CA MET A 264 -5.57 8.95 -16.50
C MET A 264 -6.90 9.71 -16.58
N ASP A 265 -6.95 10.73 -17.43
CA ASP A 265 -8.10 11.62 -17.51
C ASP A 265 -9.29 11.01 -18.28
N SER A 266 -9.05 9.91 -19.01
CA SER A 266 -10.12 9.09 -19.59
C SER A 266 -9.73 7.62 -19.69
N ALA A 267 -10.73 6.74 -19.75
CA ALA A 267 -10.60 5.32 -19.98
C ALA A 267 -9.94 5.05 -21.34
N ASN A 268 -10.27 5.81 -22.38
CA ASN A 268 -9.60 5.69 -23.68
C ASN A 268 -8.10 5.95 -23.58
N GLN A 269 -7.69 7.01 -22.88
CA GLN A 269 -6.27 7.31 -22.67
C GLN A 269 -5.58 6.22 -21.86
N LEU A 270 -6.23 5.73 -20.79
CA LEU A 270 -5.72 4.67 -19.93
C LEU A 270 -5.52 3.37 -20.71
N CYS A 271 -6.56 2.88 -21.39
CA CYS A 271 -6.50 1.63 -22.15
C CYS A 271 -5.52 1.72 -23.32
N ALA A 272 -5.48 2.85 -24.03
CA ALA A 272 -4.53 3.07 -25.13
C ALA A 272 -3.06 3.09 -24.70
N SER A 273 -2.77 3.21 -23.39
CA SER A 273 -1.39 3.12 -22.89
C SER A 273 -0.80 1.70 -22.99
N CYS A 274 -1.65 0.68 -23.04
CA CYS A 274 -1.24 -0.73 -23.14
C CYS A 274 -1.76 -1.42 -24.40
N HIS A 275 -2.87 -0.95 -24.97
CA HIS A 275 -3.46 -1.50 -26.17
C HIS A 275 -3.10 -0.65 -27.39
N ASP A 276 -2.66 -1.30 -28.47
CA ASP A 276 -2.40 -0.62 -29.76
C ASP A 276 -3.70 -0.48 -30.54
N VAL A 277 -4.52 0.48 -30.13
CA VAL A 277 -5.92 0.58 -30.58
C VAL A 277 -6.22 1.78 -31.49
N GLY A 278 -5.19 2.55 -31.85
CA GLY A 278 -5.29 3.66 -32.80
C GLY A 278 -6.28 4.76 -32.40
N ALA A 279 -6.44 5.77 -33.26
CA ALA A 279 -7.30 6.94 -32.99
C ALA A 279 -8.81 6.64 -32.98
N GLY A 280 -9.21 5.40 -33.27
CA GLY A 280 -10.60 4.95 -33.28
C GLY A 280 -10.99 4.08 -32.09
N PHE A 281 -10.12 3.94 -31.09
CA PHE A 281 -10.44 3.18 -29.90
C PHE A 281 -11.56 3.84 -29.10
N ASP A 282 -12.56 3.04 -28.79
CA ASP A 282 -13.60 3.40 -27.86
C ASP A 282 -13.81 2.22 -26.92
N TRP A 283 -13.34 2.42 -25.70
CA TRP A 283 -13.33 1.43 -24.63
C TRP A 283 -14.72 0.84 -24.35
N SER A 284 -15.80 1.60 -24.60
CA SER A 284 -17.18 1.16 -24.37
C SER A 284 -17.60 0.01 -25.29
N ASN A 285 -16.93 -0.16 -26.44
CA ASN A 285 -17.14 -1.33 -27.30
C ASN A 285 -16.52 -2.59 -26.70
N TYR A 286 -15.55 -2.45 -25.81
CA TYR A 286 -14.81 -3.55 -25.22
C TYR A 286 -15.25 -3.85 -23.79
N MET A 287 -15.66 -2.86 -22.98
CA MET A 287 -16.20 -3.07 -21.64
C MET A 287 -17.71 -2.80 -21.64
N PRO A 288 -18.56 -3.83 -21.71
CA PRO A 288 -20.01 -3.66 -21.65
C PRO A 288 -20.48 -2.98 -20.37
N ASP A 289 -21.51 -2.13 -20.49
CA ASP A 289 -22.25 -1.61 -19.35
C ASP A 289 -23.20 -2.68 -18.80
N LYS A 290 -23.00 -3.06 -17.54
CA LYS A 290 -23.82 -3.96 -16.73
C LYS A 290 -25.13 -3.30 -16.32
N ASN A 291 -25.17 -1.98 -16.22
CA ASN A 291 -26.30 -1.23 -15.68
C ASN A 291 -26.88 -0.25 -16.70
N SER A 292 -27.24 -0.74 -17.90
CA SER A 292 -27.91 0.06 -18.92
C SER A 292 -29.25 0.68 -18.48
N SER A 293 -29.72 0.33 -17.28
CA SER A 293 -30.97 0.83 -16.69
C SER A 293 -30.77 2.10 -15.86
N ASN A 294 -29.54 2.44 -15.47
CA ASN A 294 -29.22 3.69 -14.78
C ASN A 294 -28.12 4.45 -15.55
N PRO A 295 -28.48 5.38 -16.44
CA PRO A 295 -27.51 6.12 -17.25
C PRO A 295 -26.62 7.05 -16.42
N ASP A 296 -27.01 7.38 -15.19
CA ASP A 296 -26.26 8.28 -14.32
C ASP A 296 -25.14 7.57 -13.53
N MET A 297 -25.15 6.23 -13.49
CA MET A 297 -24.12 5.40 -12.86
C MET A 297 -23.88 4.12 -13.67
N PRO A 298 -23.25 4.24 -14.86
CA PRO A 298 -22.91 3.08 -15.66
C PRO A 298 -21.90 2.22 -14.90
N LEU A 299 -22.12 0.91 -14.90
CA LEU A 299 -21.26 -0.06 -14.19
C LEU A 299 -20.65 -0.97 -15.23
N TYR A 300 -19.33 -0.95 -15.38
CA TYR A 300 -18.69 -1.68 -16.48
C TYR A 300 -18.12 -3.02 -16.02
N VAL A 301 -18.29 -4.04 -16.86
CA VAL A 301 -17.80 -5.39 -16.58
C VAL A 301 -16.30 -5.51 -16.88
N HIS A 302 -15.56 -6.07 -15.95
CA HIS A 302 -14.16 -6.47 -16.09
C HIS A 302 -14.03 -7.88 -16.68
N THR A 303 -15.14 -8.63 -16.78
CA THR A 303 -15.20 -9.96 -17.38
C THR A 303 -16.08 -9.99 -18.60
N PHE A 304 -15.48 -10.09 -19.76
CA PHE A 304 -16.21 -10.38 -20.98
C PHE A 304 -15.37 -11.28 -21.86
N LYS A 305 -16.05 -12.24 -22.49
CA LYS A 305 -15.50 -13.05 -23.56
C LYS A 305 -16.40 -12.88 -24.77
N PHE A 306 -15.85 -12.41 -25.87
CA PHE A 306 -16.59 -12.39 -27.13
C PHE A 306 -16.74 -13.81 -27.65
N THR A 307 -17.93 -14.10 -28.18
CA THR A 307 -18.24 -15.39 -28.80
C THR A 307 -18.72 -15.19 -30.23
N ASP A 308 -18.42 -16.15 -31.09
CA ASP A 308 -18.98 -16.18 -32.44
C ASP A 308 -20.48 -16.53 -32.41
N THR A 309 -21.12 -16.53 -33.58
CA THR A 309 -22.55 -16.84 -33.71
C THR A 309 -22.94 -18.25 -33.27
N VAL A 310 -21.97 -19.16 -33.07
CA VAL A 310 -22.21 -20.52 -32.57
C VAL A 310 -21.67 -20.73 -31.14
N GLY A 311 -21.22 -19.66 -30.48
CA GLY A 311 -20.79 -19.67 -29.08
C GLY A 311 -19.31 -20.02 -28.85
N ASN A 312 -18.48 -20.11 -29.90
CA ASN A 312 -17.04 -20.32 -29.71
C ASN A 312 -16.39 -19.03 -29.21
N VAL A 313 -15.47 -19.14 -28.25
CA VAL A 313 -14.68 -17.99 -27.77
C VAL A 313 -13.84 -17.43 -28.90
N ILE A 314 -14.02 -16.16 -29.21
CA ILE A 314 -13.15 -15.38 -30.10
C ILE A 314 -12.13 -14.68 -29.20
N ASP A 315 -10.84 -14.95 -29.40
CA ASP A 315 -9.78 -14.22 -28.69
C ASP A 315 -9.97 -12.71 -28.92
N THR A 316 -9.98 -11.95 -27.82
CA THR A 316 -10.33 -10.52 -27.70
C THR A 316 -9.47 -9.57 -28.55
N LEU A 317 -8.47 -10.09 -29.26
CA LEU A 317 -7.64 -9.35 -30.22
C LEU A 317 -7.99 -9.62 -31.69
N GLY A 318 -9.04 -10.39 -31.99
CA GLY A 318 -9.42 -10.69 -33.37
C GLY A 318 -8.34 -11.45 -34.16
N ARG A 319 -7.33 -12.01 -33.47
CA ARG A 319 -6.37 -12.93 -34.08
C ARG A 319 -7.01 -14.32 -34.06
N ARG A 320 -7.35 -14.82 -35.26
CA ARG A 320 -7.56 -16.26 -35.45
C ARG A 320 -6.25 -17.01 -35.33
#